data_AF-A0A495IBA5-F1
#
_entry.id   AF-A0A495IBA5-F1
#
_cell.length_a   1.000
_cell.length_b   1.000
_cell.length_c   1.000
_cell.angle_alpha   90.00
_cell.angle_beta   90.00
_cell.angle_gamma   90.00
#
_symmetry.space_group_name_H-M   'P 1'
#
loop_
_entity.id
_entity.type
_entity.pdbx_description
1 polymer ?
#
loop_
_entity_poly.entity_id
_entity_poly.type
_entity_poly.pdbx_seq_one_letter_code
_entity_poly.pdbx_strand_id
1 'polypeptide(L)'
;MTEPGAEATTGDDGRQVSRRRPPQYWLLIVLITAEFLAVAGVTIGLVVELFATRPTSYAAGIAVIVMAIVAAVWLAFIVAGALRGRAWIRGASFVWQVLQFAIGIGCFQGLTATPVVGWLLVVPAVVVAVLLMLPSVRAVTGARG
;
A
#
# COMPACT_ATOMS: atom_id res chain seq x y z
N MET A 1 25.12 49.85 -44.98
CA MET A 1 25.62 49.87 -43.60
C MET A 1 24.91 48.76 -42.86
N THR A 2 25.56 47.60 -42.83
CA THR A 2 25.11 46.32 -42.26
C THR A 2 25.69 46.19 -40.87
N GLU A 3 24.86 45.99 -39.85
CA GLU A 3 25.29 45.55 -38.51
C GLU A 3 24.97 44.05 -38.39
N PRO A 4 25.97 43.16 -38.54
CA PRO A 4 25.91 41.77 -38.12
C PRO A 4 26.44 41.65 -36.69
N GLY A 5 25.73 40.90 -35.83
CA GLY A 5 26.31 40.35 -34.60
C GLY A 5 25.80 40.95 -33.30
N ALA A 6 24.84 40.27 -32.68
CA ALA A 6 24.90 39.95 -31.26
C ALA A 6 23.92 38.81 -31.00
N GLU A 7 24.45 37.60 -31.18
CA GLU A 7 23.93 36.38 -30.57
C GLU A 7 23.69 36.64 -29.07
N ALA A 8 22.45 36.92 -28.70
CA ALA A 8 21.98 36.61 -27.36
C ALA A 8 21.61 35.13 -27.34
N THR A 9 22.63 34.28 -27.42
CA THR A 9 22.60 32.91 -26.88
C THR A 9 22.47 33.03 -25.37
N THR A 10 21.29 33.45 -24.91
CA THR A 10 20.87 33.27 -23.53
C THR A 10 20.80 31.76 -23.36
N GLY A 11 21.88 31.20 -22.82
CA GLY A 11 21.91 29.85 -22.31
C GLY A 11 20.69 29.68 -21.43
N ASP A 12 19.73 28.88 -21.90
CA ASP A 12 18.75 28.20 -21.07
C ASP A 12 19.54 27.15 -20.26
N ASP A 13 20.30 27.71 -19.32
CA ASP A 13 21.23 27.00 -18.48
C ASP A 13 20.41 26.29 -17.41
N GLY A 14 20.35 24.97 -17.54
CA GLY A 14 20.43 24.11 -16.36
C GLY A 14 19.23 24.08 -15.42
N ARG A 15 18.02 24.54 -15.80
CA ARG A 15 16.80 24.13 -15.08
C ARG A 15 16.37 22.71 -15.46
N GLN A 16 17.32 21.78 -15.38
CA GLN A 16 17.03 20.42 -14.96
C GLN A 16 16.59 20.47 -13.48
N VAL A 17 15.40 21.02 -13.24
CA VAL A 17 14.68 20.85 -11.98
C VAL A 17 14.42 19.37 -11.91
N SER A 18 15.34 18.65 -11.27
CA SER A 18 15.24 17.23 -11.01
C SER A 18 13.90 17.07 -10.30
N ARG A 19 12.91 16.52 -11.01
CA ARG A 19 11.58 16.26 -10.48
C ARG A 19 11.71 15.12 -9.48
N ARG A 20 12.34 15.38 -8.33
CA ARG A 20 12.49 14.45 -7.23
C ARG A 20 11.09 13.98 -6.90
N ARG A 21 10.85 12.68 -7.12
CA ARG A 21 9.58 12.06 -6.74
C ARG A 21 9.34 12.41 -5.28
N PRO A 22 8.19 13.00 -4.94
CA PRO A 22 8.01 13.60 -3.64
C PRO A 22 8.09 12.49 -2.57
N PRO A 23 8.73 12.73 -1.41
CA PRO A 23 9.06 11.69 -0.42
C PRO A 23 7.83 10.90 0.07
N GLN A 24 6.65 11.53 0.07
CA GLN A 24 5.33 10.93 0.31
C GLN A 24 5.03 9.70 -0.55
N TYR A 25 5.46 9.68 -1.81
CA TYR A 25 5.20 8.57 -2.73
C TYR A 25 6.07 7.35 -2.40
N TRP A 26 7.30 7.58 -1.93
CA TRP A 26 8.16 6.51 -1.42
C TRP A 26 7.64 5.91 -0.12
N LEU A 27 7.11 6.73 0.79
CA LEU A 27 6.50 6.24 2.02
C LEU A 27 5.29 5.34 1.72
N LEU A 28 4.42 5.73 0.80
CA LEU A 28 3.28 4.93 0.37
C LEU A 28 3.72 3.58 -0.24
N ILE A 29 4.77 3.58 -1.07
CA ILE A 29 5.33 2.35 -1.63
C ILE A 29 5.86 1.43 -0.51
N VAL A 30 6.65 1.97 0.43
CA VAL A 30 7.20 1.17 1.53
C VAL A 30 6.07 0.56 2.37
N LEU A 31 5.04 1.33 2.66
CA LEU A 31 3.92 0.90 3.49
C LEU A 31 3.09 -0.21 2.81
N ILE A 32 2.72 -0.03 1.53
CA ILE A 32 1.95 -1.05 0.80
C ILE A 32 2.78 -2.30 0.53
N THR A 33 4.11 -2.16 0.36
CA THR A 33 5.01 -3.30 0.28
C THR A 33 5.11 -4.05 1.60
N ALA A 34 5.18 -3.35 2.74
CA ALA A 34 5.16 -3.98 4.06
C ALA A 34 3.85 -4.74 4.30
N GLU A 35 2.72 -4.17 3.87
CA GLU A 35 1.40 -4.78 3.97
C GLU A 35 1.31 -6.06 3.12
N PHE A 36 1.81 -6.01 1.89
CA PHE A 36 1.95 -7.20 1.04
C PHE A 36 2.80 -8.29 1.71
N LEU A 37 3.94 -7.93 2.30
CA LEU A 37 4.81 -8.88 3.00
C LEU A 37 4.12 -9.50 4.22
N ALA A 38 3.35 -8.71 4.98
CA ALA A 38 2.57 -9.21 6.11
C ALA A 38 1.51 -10.24 5.65
N VAL A 39 0.73 -9.91 4.62
CA VAL A 39 -0.30 -10.81 4.06
C VAL A 39 0.33 -12.07 3.46
N ALA A 40 1.46 -11.95 2.77
CA ALA A 40 2.21 -13.08 2.25
C ALA A 40 2.73 -13.98 3.39
N GLY A 41 3.27 -13.39 4.46
CA GLY A 41 3.72 -14.12 5.65
C GLY A 41 2.59 -14.88 6.33
N VAL A 42 1.41 -14.24 6.51
CA VAL A 42 0.21 -14.91 7.04
C VAL A 42 -0.23 -16.06 6.14
N THR A 43 -0.26 -15.85 4.83
CA THR A 43 -0.61 -16.91 3.86
C THR A 43 0.33 -18.11 3.98
N ILE A 44 1.64 -17.87 4.06
CA ILE A 44 2.64 -18.94 4.26
C ILE A 44 2.42 -19.64 5.61
N GLY A 45 2.17 -18.88 6.68
CA GLY A 45 1.85 -19.42 7.99
C GLY A 45 0.64 -20.35 7.97
N LEU A 46 -0.46 -19.93 7.34
CA LEU A 46 -1.68 -20.75 7.19
C LEU A 46 -1.42 -22.06 6.41
N VAL A 47 -0.59 -22.00 5.36
CA VAL A 47 -0.20 -23.20 4.61
C VAL A 47 0.60 -24.15 5.51
N VAL A 48 1.57 -23.64 6.26
CA VAL A 48 2.36 -24.46 7.20
C VAL A 48 1.46 -25.05 8.30
N GLU A 49 0.55 -24.26 8.86
CA GLU A 49 -0.38 -24.66 9.91
C GLU A 49 -1.32 -25.77 9.44
N LEU A 50 -1.78 -25.74 8.18
CA LEU A 50 -2.59 -26.80 7.57
C LEU A 50 -1.91 -28.17 7.60
N PHE A 51 -0.57 -28.20 7.48
CA PHE A 51 0.22 -29.42 7.50
C PHE A 51 0.72 -29.80 8.90
N ALA A 52 1.01 -28.82 9.75
CA ALA A 52 1.59 -29.04 11.08
C ALA A 52 0.55 -29.37 12.16
N THR A 53 -0.64 -28.77 12.07
CA THR A 53 -1.73 -28.89 13.04
C THR A 53 -2.97 -29.37 12.32
N ARG A 54 -3.44 -30.59 12.64
CA ARG A 54 -4.64 -31.16 12.01
C ARG A 54 -5.83 -30.21 12.20
N PRO A 55 -6.36 -29.57 11.15
CA PRO A 55 -7.49 -28.67 11.27
C PRO A 55 -8.74 -29.44 11.68
N THR A 56 -9.62 -28.79 12.43
CA THR A 56 -10.96 -29.31 12.71
C THR A 56 -11.80 -29.46 11.43
N SER A 57 -11.50 -28.68 10.39
CA SER A 57 -12.06 -28.81 9.04
C SER A 57 -11.06 -28.39 7.96
N TYR A 58 -10.65 -29.33 7.12
CA TYR A 58 -9.80 -29.05 5.96
C TYR A 58 -10.50 -28.15 4.93
N ALA A 59 -11.83 -28.28 4.77
CA ALA A 59 -12.58 -27.46 3.82
C ALA A 59 -12.54 -25.97 4.20
N ALA A 60 -12.74 -25.66 5.49
CA ALA A 60 -12.64 -24.29 5.99
C ALA A 60 -11.20 -23.75 5.89
N GLY A 61 -10.19 -24.56 6.24
CA GLY A 61 -8.78 -24.16 6.13
C GLY A 61 -8.36 -23.82 4.70
N ILE A 62 -8.71 -24.68 3.73
CA ILE A 62 -8.42 -24.45 2.31
C ILE A 62 -9.13 -23.20 1.78
N ALA A 63 -10.39 -22.97 2.16
CA ALA A 63 -11.14 -21.78 1.72
C ALA A 63 -10.44 -20.48 2.15
N VAL A 64 -9.97 -20.41 3.40
CA VAL A 64 -9.25 -19.24 3.92
C VAL A 64 -7.89 -19.08 3.22
N ILE A 65 -7.16 -20.17 2.96
CA ILE A 65 -5.88 -20.12 2.23
C ILE A 65 -6.07 -19.58 0.81
N VAL A 66 -7.07 -20.08 0.07
CA VAL A 66 -7.36 -19.60 -1.29
C VAL A 66 -7.70 -18.11 -1.27
N MET A 67 -8.53 -17.67 -0.33
CA MET A 67 -8.86 -16.25 -0.16
C MET A 67 -7.61 -15.41 0.15
N ALA A 68 -6.73 -15.90 1.02
CA ALA A 68 -5.49 -15.21 1.38
C ALA A 68 -4.53 -15.11 0.18
N ILE A 69 -4.42 -16.17 -0.64
CA ILE A 69 -3.64 -16.15 -1.90
C ILE A 69 -4.19 -15.10 -2.86
N VAL A 70 -5.51 -15.04 -3.05
CA VAL A 70 -6.15 -14.04 -3.92
C VAL A 70 -5.85 -12.62 -3.42
N ALA A 71 -5.96 -12.39 -2.11
CA ALA A 71 -5.60 -11.11 -1.49
C ALA A 71 -4.13 -10.75 -1.74
N ALA A 72 -3.20 -11.70 -1.52
CA ALA A 72 -1.76 -11.48 -1.74
C ALA A 72 -1.45 -11.14 -3.21
N VAL A 73 -2.05 -11.85 -4.16
CA VAL A 73 -1.91 -11.55 -5.60
C VAL A 73 -2.45 -10.17 -5.92
N TRP A 74 -3.60 -9.79 -5.36
CA TRP A 74 -4.16 -8.46 -5.57
C TRP A 74 -3.27 -7.35 -5.00
N LEU A 75 -2.74 -7.51 -3.79
CA LEU A 75 -1.73 -6.60 -3.24
C LEU A 75 -0.47 -6.52 -4.10
N ALA A 76 0.00 -7.62 -4.67
CA ALA A 76 1.13 -7.61 -5.60
C ALA A 76 0.84 -6.73 -6.84
N PHE A 77 -0.39 -6.76 -7.35
CA PHE A 77 -0.82 -5.85 -8.43
C PHE A 77 -0.84 -4.38 -7.98
N ILE A 78 -1.29 -4.10 -6.76
CA ILE A 78 -1.28 -2.74 -6.18
C ILE A 78 0.16 -2.24 -6.03
N VAL A 79 1.07 -3.06 -5.48
CA VAL A 79 2.51 -2.76 -5.35
C VAL A 79 3.15 -2.53 -6.72
N ALA A 80 2.90 -3.41 -7.70
CA ALA A 80 3.42 -3.27 -9.06
C ALA A 80 2.88 -2.01 -9.75
N GLY A 81 1.60 -1.70 -9.53
CA GLY A 81 1.02 -0.42 -9.91
C GLY A 81 1.77 0.73 -9.25
N ALA A 82 2.05 0.61 -7.94
CA ALA A 82 2.63 1.66 -7.10
C ALA A 82 4.00 2.02 -7.62
N LEU A 83 4.85 1.04 -7.90
CA LEU A 83 6.16 1.24 -8.51
C LEU A 83 6.09 1.92 -9.89
N ARG A 84 4.99 1.71 -10.63
CA ARG A 84 4.73 2.31 -11.95
C ARG A 84 4.03 3.67 -11.92
N GLY A 85 3.69 4.20 -10.74
CA GLY A 85 3.19 5.57 -10.55
C GLY A 85 1.78 5.85 -11.08
N ARG A 86 0.90 4.84 -11.14
CA ARG A 86 -0.44 4.98 -11.73
C ARG A 86 -1.46 5.56 -10.74
N ALA A 87 -2.31 6.48 -11.20
CA ALA A 87 -3.29 7.17 -10.34
C ALA A 87 -4.38 6.24 -9.74
N TRP A 88 -4.74 5.15 -10.43
CA TRP A 88 -5.76 4.17 -10.00
C TRP A 88 -5.47 3.46 -8.66
N ILE A 89 -4.24 3.53 -8.16
CA ILE A 89 -3.77 2.81 -6.96
C ILE A 89 -4.36 3.39 -5.69
N ARG A 90 -4.69 4.68 -5.71
CA ARG A 90 -5.25 5.38 -4.55
C ARG A 90 -6.60 4.77 -4.16
N GLY A 91 -7.44 4.50 -5.17
CA GLY A 91 -8.72 3.82 -4.97
C GLY A 91 -8.54 2.39 -4.48
N ALA A 92 -7.66 1.62 -5.12
CA ALA A 92 -7.41 0.22 -4.74
C ALA A 92 -6.85 0.09 -3.30
N SER A 93 -5.94 0.99 -2.91
CA SER A 93 -5.38 1.01 -1.56
C SER A 93 -6.46 1.31 -0.52
N PHE A 94 -7.36 2.26 -0.78
CA PHE A 94 -8.47 2.56 0.12
C PHE A 94 -9.42 1.37 0.29
N VAL A 95 -9.77 0.68 -0.80
CA VAL A 95 -10.60 -0.52 -0.74
C VAL A 95 -9.91 -1.62 0.09
N TRP A 96 -8.59 -1.81 -0.08
CA TRP A 96 -7.81 -2.74 0.74
C TRP A 96 -7.90 -2.41 2.24
N GLN A 97 -7.81 -1.13 2.60
CA GLN A 97 -7.93 -0.71 4.00
C GLN A 97 -9.29 -1.02 4.62
N VAL A 98 -10.37 -0.80 3.87
CA VAL A 98 -11.73 -1.13 4.33
C VAL A 98 -11.89 -2.63 4.52
N LEU A 99 -11.36 -3.44 3.60
CA LEU A 99 -11.36 -4.89 3.71
C LEU A 99 -10.59 -5.36 4.94
N GLN A 100 -9.37 -4.87 5.15
CA GLN A 100 -8.54 -5.26 6.29
C GLN A 100 -9.17 -4.86 7.62
N PHE A 101 -9.80 -3.69 7.69
CA PHE A 101 -10.58 -3.27 8.85
C PHE A 101 -11.75 -4.21 9.12
N ALA A 102 -12.56 -4.53 8.11
CA ALA A 102 -13.69 -5.44 8.24
C ALA A 102 -13.26 -6.85 8.71
N ILE A 103 -12.16 -7.37 8.14
CA ILE A 103 -11.57 -8.66 8.55
C ILE A 103 -11.14 -8.59 10.01
N GLY A 104 -10.44 -7.53 10.40
CA GLY A 104 -9.97 -7.34 11.77
C GLY A 104 -11.09 -7.24 12.79
N ILE A 105 -12.21 -6.57 12.46
CA ILE A 105 -13.42 -6.57 13.29
C ILE A 105 -14.00 -7.98 13.45
N GLY A 106 -14.01 -8.77 12.36
CA GLY A 106 -14.44 -10.17 12.40
C GLY A 106 -13.63 -11.02 13.40
N CYS A 107 -12.35 -10.75 13.59
CA CYS A 107 -11.51 -11.48 14.55
C CYS A 107 -11.89 -11.24 16.03
N PHE A 108 -12.64 -10.18 16.34
CA PHE A 108 -13.18 -9.93 17.68
C PHE A 108 -14.53 -10.63 17.93
N GLN A 109 -15.13 -11.23 16.90
CA GLN A 109 -16.48 -11.79 16.95
C GLN A 109 -16.48 -13.28 16.58
N GLY A 110 -17.36 -14.07 17.21
CA GLY A 110 -17.53 -15.50 16.90
C GLY A 110 -16.85 -16.46 17.89
N LEU A 111 -17.10 -17.76 17.71
CA LEU A 111 -16.70 -18.85 18.63
C LEU A 111 -15.18 -19.06 18.74
N THR A 112 -14.40 -18.55 17.79
CA THR A 112 -12.93 -18.61 17.74
C THR A 112 -12.31 -17.21 17.74
N ALA A 113 -12.94 -16.25 18.44
CA ALA A 113 -12.43 -14.89 18.54
C ALA A 113 -10.98 -14.92 19.06
N THR A 114 -10.08 -14.29 18.30
CA THR A 114 -8.65 -14.16 18.64
C THR A 114 -8.32 -12.67 18.67
N PRO A 115 -8.61 -11.98 19.80
CA PRO A 115 -8.51 -10.53 19.89
C PRO A 115 -7.13 -9.98 19.52
N VAL A 116 -6.07 -10.76 19.79
CA VAL A 116 -4.70 -10.43 19.41
C VAL A 116 -4.54 -10.30 17.89
N VAL A 117 -5.11 -11.22 17.13
CA VAL A 117 -5.09 -11.20 15.65
C VAL A 117 -5.94 -10.05 15.11
N GLY A 118 -7.08 -9.77 15.74
CA GLY A 118 -7.91 -8.61 15.42
C GLY A 118 -7.15 -7.30 15.56
N TRP A 119 -6.46 -7.09 16.69
CA TRP A 119 -5.60 -5.91 16.88
C TRP A 119 -4.46 -5.85 15.87
N LEU A 120 -3.82 -6.98 15.56
CA LEU A 120 -2.74 -7.05 14.58
C LEU A 120 -3.17 -6.66 13.16
N LEU A 121 -4.45 -6.85 12.81
CA LEU A 121 -5.00 -6.50 11.49
C LEU A 121 -5.61 -5.09 11.46
N VAL A 122 -6.34 -4.70 12.51
CA VAL A 122 -7.01 -3.39 12.60
C VAL A 122 -6.01 -2.27 12.75
N VAL A 123 -4.97 -2.42 13.57
CA VAL A 123 -4.00 -1.33 13.82
C VAL A 123 -3.29 -0.90 12.54
N PRO A 124 -2.68 -1.80 11.74
CA PRO A 124 -2.08 -1.41 10.47
C PRO A 124 -3.11 -0.79 9.53
N ALA A 125 -4.32 -1.36 9.48
CA ALA A 125 -5.37 -0.87 8.58
C ALA A 125 -5.77 0.58 8.90
N VAL A 126 -6.00 0.85 10.19
CA VAL A 126 -6.32 2.20 10.68
C VAL A 126 -5.12 3.11 10.45
N VAL A 127 -3.89 2.69 10.74
CA VAL A 127 -2.68 3.50 10.51
C VAL A 127 -2.56 3.89 9.04
N VAL A 128 -2.68 2.95 8.11
CA VAL A 128 -2.57 3.23 6.67
C VAL A 128 -3.73 4.08 6.18
N ALA A 129 -4.98 3.76 6.55
CA ALA A 129 -6.16 4.55 6.21
C ALA A 129 -6.06 5.98 6.74
N VAL A 130 -5.61 6.14 7.99
CA VAL A 130 -5.37 7.43 8.62
C VAL A 130 -4.22 8.13 7.94
N LEU A 131 -3.12 7.48 7.54
CA LEU A 131 -2.06 8.13 6.75
C LEU A 131 -2.52 8.57 5.36
N LEU A 132 -3.45 7.83 4.74
CA LEU A 132 -4.07 8.19 3.46
C LEU A 132 -5.05 9.38 3.61
N MET A 133 -5.71 9.50 4.76
CA MET A 133 -6.65 10.57 5.10
C MET A 133 -5.97 11.80 5.72
N LEU A 134 -4.89 11.60 6.48
CA LEU A 134 -4.05 12.67 6.99
C LEU A 134 -3.42 13.35 5.79
N PRO A 135 -3.34 14.68 5.82
CA PRO A 135 -2.87 15.46 4.70
C PRO A 135 -1.34 15.36 4.56
N SER A 136 -0.82 14.18 4.24
CA SER A 136 0.44 14.03 3.51
C SER A 136 0.38 14.72 2.12
N VAL A 137 -0.79 15.30 1.77
CA VAL A 137 -1.07 16.16 0.62
C VAL A 137 -1.08 17.68 0.93
N ARG A 138 -1.16 18.16 2.19
CA ARG A 138 -1.16 19.63 2.44
C ARG A 138 0.22 20.25 2.63
N ALA A 139 1.27 19.46 2.81
CA ALA A 139 2.63 19.98 3.04
C ALA A 139 3.36 20.49 1.78
N VAL A 140 2.75 20.49 0.59
CA VAL A 140 3.38 21.03 -0.65
C VAL A 140 2.60 22.18 -1.31
N THR A 141 1.48 22.64 -0.73
CA THR A 141 0.76 23.83 -1.25
C THR A 141 0.66 24.98 -0.23
N GLY A 142 1.44 24.93 0.85
CA GLY A 142 1.43 25.95 1.91
C GLY A 142 2.51 27.04 1.81
N ALA A 143 3.17 27.24 0.67
CA ALA A 143 4.25 28.24 0.56
C ALA A 143 4.28 29.02 -0.75
N ARG A 144 3.13 29.25 -1.41
CA ARG A 144 2.97 30.22 -2.51
C ARG A 144 1.54 30.80 -2.58
N GLY A 145 1.05 31.32 -1.46
CA GLY A 145 -0.07 32.25 -1.42
C GLY A 145 0.45 33.55 -0.83
#